data_AF-A0A636NSG9-F1
#
_entry.id   AF-A0A636NSG9-F1
#
_cell.length_a   1.000
_cell.length_b   1.000
_cell.length_c   1.000
_cell.angle_alpha   90.00
_cell.angle_beta   90.00
_cell.angle_gamma   90.00
#
_symmetry.space_group_name_H-M   'P 1'
#
loop_
_entity.id
_entity.type
_entity.pdbx_description
1 polymer ?
#
loop_
_entity_poly.entity_id
_entity_poly.type
_entity_poly.pdbx_seq_one_letter_code
_entity_poly.pdbx_strand_id
1 'polypeptide(L)'
;MPGEKQQTGVSRRTLVKSAALGSLALAAGGVSLPFGMRTAAAAVQQAMRNEEDKIVWGACSVNCGSRCALRLHVKDNEVWWVETDNTGDDVYGNHQVRACLRGRSIR
;
A
#
# COMPACT_ATOMS: atom_id res chain seq x y z
N MET A 1 -27.54 -44.52 -28.04
CA MET A 1 -26.06 -44.52 -27.93
C MET A 1 -25.54 -43.66 -29.07
N PRO A 2 -24.88 -42.51 -28.86
CA PRO A 2 -23.80 -42.19 -27.90
C PRO A 2 -24.26 -41.11 -26.87
N GLY A 3 -23.58 -40.73 -25.80
CA GLY A 3 -22.22 -40.93 -25.30
C GLY A 3 -21.88 -39.70 -24.45
N GLU A 4 -22.33 -39.65 -23.20
CA GLU A 4 -22.18 -38.49 -22.31
C GLU A 4 -20.79 -38.51 -21.64
N LYS A 5 -19.94 -37.54 -21.99
CA LYS A 5 -18.60 -37.38 -21.40
C LYS A 5 -18.72 -36.76 -20.02
N GLN A 6 -18.46 -37.56 -18.99
CA GLN A 6 -18.38 -37.14 -17.59
C GLN A 6 -17.12 -36.31 -17.36
N GLN A 7 -17.27 -35.01 -17.08
CA GLN A 7 -16.15 -34.14 -16.72
C GLN A 7 -15.96 -34.15 -15.19
N THR A 8 -14.95 -34.88 -14.73
CA THR A 8 -14.46 -34.88 -13.35
C THR A 8 -13.59 -33.65 -13.11
N GLY A 9 -14.17 -32.61 -12.50
CA GLY A 9 -13.41 -31.45 -12.03
C GLY A 9 -14.32 -30.40 -11.40
N VAL A 10 -13.87 -29.80 -10.29
CA VAL A 10 -14.57 -28.65 -9.70
C VAL A 10 -14.49 -27.49 -10.69
N SER A 11 -15.63 -27.12 -11.28
CA SER A 11 -15.71 -26.00 -12.20
C SER A 11 -15.28 -24.71 -11.52
N ARG A 12 -14.58 -23.82 -12.24
CA ARG A 12 -14.25 -22.45 -11.78
C ARG A 12 -15.48 -21.73 -11.22
N ARG A 13 -16.65 -21.96 -11.82
CA ARG A 13 -17.93 -21.39 -11.38
C ARG A 13 -18.39 -21.99 -10.04
N THR A 14 -18.20 -23.29 -9.83
CA THR A 14 -18.49 -23.95 -8.54
C THR A 14 -17.56 -23.42 -7.47
N LEU A 15 -16.26 -23.29 -7.76
CA LEU A 15 -15.26 -22.70 -6.86
C LEU A 15 -15.65 -21.27 -6.45
N VAL A 16 -16.00 -20.42 -7.42
CA VAL A 16 -16.42 -19.03 -7.15
C VAL A 16 -17.71 -18.99 -6.32
N LYS A 17 -18.67 -19.88 -6.59
CA LYS A 17 -19.90 -19.97 -5.77
C LYS A 17 -19.60 -20.41 -4.33
N SER A 18 -18.75 -21.41 -4.13
CA SER A 18 -18.33 -21.85 -2.79
C SER A 18 -17.49 -20.81 -2.06
N ALA A 19 -16.64 -20.07 -2.78
CA ALA A 19 -15.88 -18.96 -2.21
C ALA A 19 -16.82 -17.82 -1.79
N ALA A 20 -17.80 -17.44 -2.62
CA ALA A 20 -18.77 -16.41 -2.27
C ALA A 20 -19.61 -16.79 -1.04
N LEU A 21 -20.04 -18.05 -0.93
CA LEU A 21 -20.77 -18.55 0.26
C LEU A 21 -19.88 -18.63 1.51
N GLY A 22 -18.63 -19.08 1.35
CA GLY A 22 -17.65 -19.13 2.45
C GLY A 22 -17.30 -17.73 2.96
N SER A 23 -17.13 -16.76 2.07
CA SER A 23 -16.90 -15.34 2.41
C SER A 23 -18.10 -14.71 3.10
N LEU A 24 -19.33 -15.05 2.69
CA LEU A 24 -20.55 -14.52 3.31
C LEU A 24 -20.77 -15.11 4.72
N ALA A 25 -20.47 -16.39 4.93
CA ALA A 25 -20.54 -17.04 6.25
C ALA A 25 -19.51 -16.46 7.24
N LEU A 26 -18.33 -16.09 6.75
CA LEU A 26 -17.31 -15.39 7.52
C LEU A 26 -17.73 -13.94 7.84
N ALA A 27 -18.32 -13.22 6.88
CA ALA A 27 -18.79 -11.85 7.07
C ALA A 27 -20.03 -11.76 7.99
N ALA A 28 -20.90 -12.77 7.99
CA ALA A 28 -22.10 -12.84 8.83
C ALA A 28 -21.83 -13.37 10.25
N GLY A 29 -20.58 -13.71 10.60
CA GLY A 29 -20.23 -14.24 11.92
C GLY A 29 -20.78 -15.65 12.20
N GLY A 30 -21.21 -16.39 11.17
CA GLY A 30 -21.81 -17.73 11.29
C GLY A 30 -20.81 -18.84 11.67
N VAL A 31 -19.52 -18.51 11.71
CA VAL A 31 -18.46 -19.37 12.23
C VAL A 31 -17.84 -18.66 13.42
N SER A 32 -18.22 -19.06 14.64
CA SER A 32 -17.56 -18.56 15.84
C SER A 32 -16.15 -19.16 15.91
N LEU A 33 -15.16 -18.45 15.37
CA LEU A 33 -13.76 -18.78 15.59
C LEU A 33 -13.36 -18.22 16.96
N PRO A 34 -13.13 -19.06 17.99
CA PRO A 34 -12.89 -18.60 19.36
C PRO A 34 -11.60 -17.78 19.54
N PHE A 35 -10.81 -17.63 18.48
CA PHE A 35 -9.53 -16.90 18.48
C PHE A 35 -9.47 -15.70 17.53
N GLY A 36 -10.51 -15.44 16.71
CA GLY A 36 -10.39 -14.57 15.53
C GLY A 36 -11.11 -13.22 15.55
N MET A 37 -12.13 -13.03 16.39
CA MET A 37 -13.00 -11.84 16.26
C MET A 37 -12.34 -10.54 16.72
N ARG A 38 -11.51 -10.57 17.77
CA ARG A 38 -10.83 -9.37 18.29
C ARG A 38 -9.72 -8.89 17.37
N THR A 39 -8.97 -9.83 16.77
CA THR A 39 -7.90 -9.53 15.82
C THR A 39 -8.46 -9.03 14.50
N ALA A 40 -9.55 -9.62 14.01
CA ALA A 40 -10.23 -9.13 12.80
C ALA A 40 -10.80 -7.71 12.99
N ALA A 41 -11.46 -7.43 14.12
CA ALA A 41 -11.99 -6.09 14.40
C ALA A 41 -10.88 -5.03 14.49
N ALA A 42 -9.79 -5.33 15.20
CA ALA A 42 -8.64 -4.43 15.30
C ALA A 42 -7.96 -4.18 13.94
N ALA A 43 -7.82 -5.21 13.10
CA ALA A 43 -7.27 -5.08 11.75
C ALA A 43 -8.17 -4.23 10.84
N VAL A 44 -9.50 -4.37 10.95
CA VAL A 44 -10.45 -3.53 10.20
C VAL A 44 -10.37 -2.08 10.67
N GLN A 45 -10.36 -1.82 11.99
CA GLN A 45 -10.21 -0.46 12.51
C GLN A 45 -8.90 0.21 12.08
N GLN A 46 -7.79 -0.55 12.00
CA GLN A 46 -6.51 -0.06 11.51
C GLN A 46 -6.57 0.24 10.01
N ALA A 47 -7.17 -0.65 9.21
CA ALA A 47 -7.34 -0.44 7.77
C ALA A 47 -8.29 0.73 7.42
N MET A 48 -9.21 1.08 8.33
CA MET A 48 -10.11 2.23 8.17
C MET A 48 -9.45 3.56 8.58
N ARG A 49 -8.31 3.54 9.29
CA ARG A 49 -7.51 4.74 9.49
C ARG A 49 -6.78 5.01 8.19
N ASN A 50 -7.39 5.81 7.33
CA ASN A 50 -6.62 6.54 6.33
C ASN A 50 -5.73 7.52 7.12
N GLU A 51 -4.51 7.12 7.45
CA GLU A 51 -3.50 8.09 7.87
C GLU A 51 -3.34 9.09 6.73
N GLU A 52 -3.55 10.37 7.04
CA GLU A 52 -3.33 11.45 6.08
C GLU A 52 -1.88 11.45 5.63
N ASP A 53 -1.66 11.62 4.33
CA ASP A 53 -0.32 11.72 3.76
C ASP A 53 0.41 12.91 4.41
N LYS A 54 1.47 12.64 5.18
CA LYS A 54 2.29 13.68 5.81
C LYS A 54 3.55 13.91 4.99
N ILE A 55 3.92 15.17 4.82
CA ILE A 55 5.16 15.57 4.16
C ILE A 55 6.17 15.98 5.22
N VAL A 56 7.29 15.26 5.30
CA VAL A 56 8.40 15.54 6.22
C VAL A 56 9.62 15.98 5.43
N TRP A 57 10.28 17.03 5.88
CA TRP A 57 11.53 17.50 5.27
C TRP A 57 12.72 16.68 5.78
N GLY A 58 13.57 16.26 4.84
CA GLY A 58 14.81 15.57 5.12
C GLY A 58 15.94 16.01 4.19
N ALA A 59 17.12 15.42 4.38
CA ALA A 59 18.27 15.64 3.52
C ALA A 59 18.72 14.33 2.88
N CYS A 60 19.19 14.41 1.64
CA CYS A 60 19.79 13.28 0.95
C CYS A 60 21.05 12.80 1.70
N SER A 61 21.07 11.53 2.13
CA SER A 61 22.21 10.93 2.83
C SER A 61 23.29 10.36 1.90
N VAL A 62 23.08 10.45 0.58
CA VAL A 62 24.08 10.05 -0.41
C VAL A 62 25.31 10.95 -0.27
N ASN A 63 26.50 10.34 -0.20
CA ASN A 63 27.76 11.04 -0.04
C ASN A 63 28.28 11.70 -1.34
N CYS A 64 27.41 12.47 -2.00
CA CYS A 64 27.79 13.32 -3.14
C CYS A 64 28.13 14.76 -2.72
N GLY A 65 28.12 15.05 -1.41
CA GLY A 65 28.46 16.37 -0.85
C GLY A 65 27.33 17.41 -0.90
N SER A 66 26.35 17.26 -1.79
CA SER A 66 25.29 18.27 -2.01
C SER A 66 24.17 18.27 -0.97
N ARG A 67 23.98 17.21 -0.17
CA ARG A 67 22.94 17.06 0.87
C ARG A 67 21.58 17.68 0.48
N CYS A 68 21.10 17.33 -0.71
CA CYS A 68 19.89 17.94 -1.29
C CYS A 68 18.69 17.86 -0.33
N ALA A 69 17.86 18.91 -0.30
CA ALA A 69 16.61 18.90 0.45
C ALA A 69 15.60 17.95 -0.22
N LEU A 70 14.99 17.08 0.60
CA LEU A 70 14.02 16.08 0.17
C LEU A 70 12.71 16.27 0.92
N ARG A 71 11.60 16.10 0.20
CA ARG A 71 10.25 16.05 0.76
C ARG A 71 9.83 14.58 0.78
N LEU A 72 9.79 14.01 1.98
CA LEU A 72 9.42 12.61 2.21
C LEU A 72 7.91 12.54 2.44
N HIS A 73 7.22 11.87 1.54
CA HIS A 73 5.79 11.57 1.69
C HIS A 73 5.67 10.29 2.50
N VAL A 74 5.10 10.40 3.70
CA VAL A 74 5.01 9.32 4.67
C VAL A 74 3.54 8.96 4.89
N LYS A 75 3.25 7.67 4.84
CA LYS A 75 1.93 7.08 5.08
C LYS A 75 2.11 5.78 5.85
N ASP A 76 1.28 5.53 6.86
CA ASP A 76 1.34 4.30 7.67
C ASP A 76 2.74 4.07 8.28
N ASN A 77 3.39 5.17 8.69
CA ASN A 77 4.75 5.18 9.20
C ASN A 77 5.85 4.68 8.23
N GLU A 78 5.56 4.61 6.92
CA GLU A 78 6.50 4.26 5.83
C GLU A 78 6.66 5.43 4.84
N VAL A 79 7.89 5.67 4.38
CA VAL A 79 8.14 6.62 3.28
C VAL A 79 7.73 5.92 1.97
N TRP A 80 6.67 6.40 1.32
CA TRP A 80 6.17 5.79 0.08
C TRP A 80 6.64 6.53 -1.18
N TRP A 81 6.94 7.83 -1.06
CA TRP A 81 7.45 8.65 -2.17
C TRP A 81 8.45 9.70 -1.67
N VAL A 82 9.48 9.94 -2.47
CA VAL A 82 10.51 10.95 -2.20
C VAL A 82 10.51 11.97 -3.33
N GLU A 83 10.19 13.21 -2.98
CA GLU A 83 10.16 14.33 -3.91
C GLU A 83 11.36 15.25 -3.67
N THR A 84 11.76 15.98 -4.72
CA THR A 84 12.74 17.06 -4.62
C THR A 84 12.12 18.30 -3.98
N ASP A 85 12.98 19.20 -3.49
CA ASP A 85 12.55 20.58 -3.29
C ASP A 85 12.06 21.21 -4.60
N ASN A 86 10.82 21.70 -4.56
CA ASN A 86 10.11 22.43 -5.61
C ASN A 86 9.51 23.73 -5.06
N THR A 87 10.00 24.20 -3.92
CA THR A 87 9.57 25.46 -3.29
C THR A 87 10.44 26.63 -3.76
N GLY A 88 9.89 27.85 -3.74
CA GLY A 88 10.59 29.04 -4.20
C GLY A 88 10.76 29.16 -5.72
N ASP A 89 11.45 30.22 -6.15
CA ASP A 89 11.67 30.53 -7.56
C ASP A 89 13.01 29.97 -8.06
N ASP A 90 13.01 29.28 -9.20
CA ASP A 90 14.23 28.72 -9.80
C ASP A 90 15.03 29.78 -10.57
N VAL A 91 15.51 30.79 -9.83
CA VAL A 91 16.26 31.95 -10.36
C VAL A 91 17.66 31.95 -9.78
N TYR A 92 18.66 32.35 -10.56
CA TYR A 92 20.04 32.45 -10.11
C TYR A 92 20.14 33.28 -8.82
N GLY A 93 20.78 32.73 -7.78
CA GLY A 93 20.84 33.30 -6.43
C GLY A 93 19.75 32.80 -5.45
N ASN A 94 18.63 32.28 -5.94
CA ASN A 94 17.56 31.63 -5.16
C ASN A 94 17.17 30.25 -5.73
N HIS A 95 18.07 29.66 -6.54
CA HIS A 95 17.77 28.46 -7.32
C HIS A 95 17.41 27.28 -6.44
N GLN A 96 16.51 26.44 -6.95
CA GLN A 96 16.09 25.23 -6.26
C GLN A 96 17.22 24.20 -6.27
N VAL A 97 17.59 23.67 -5.10
CA VAL A 97 18.61 22.60 -5.01
C VAL A 97 17.93 21.25 -5.28
N ARG A 98 17.71 20.95 -6.56
CA ARG A 98 16.99 19.74 -6.97
C ARG A 98 17.78 18.46 -6.73
N ALA A 99 17.15 17.49 -6.08
CA ALA A 99 17.76 16.19 -5.83
C ALA A 99 17.91 15.38 -7.13
N CYS A 100 19.06 14.72 -7.31
CA CYS A 100 19.29 13.80 -8.42
C CYS A 100 18.47 12.50 -8.29
N LEU A 101 18.47 11.65 -9.32
CA LEU A 101 17.76 10.37 -9.33
C LEU A 101 18.09 9.49 -8.11
N ARG A 102 19.38 9.42 -7.72
CA ARG A 102 19.82 8.66 -6.54
C ARG A 102 19.22 9.18 -5.23
N GLY A 103 19.07 10.50 -5.11
CA GLY A 103 18.48 11.11 -3.91
C GLY A 103 16.97 10.87 -3.84
N ARG A 104 16.29 10.87 -4.99
CA ARG A 104 14.85 10.57 -5.08
C ARG A 104 14.51 9.08 -4.99
N SER A 105 15.52 8.21 -5.01
CA SER A 105 15.36 6.75 -4.90
C SER A 105 15.87 6.18 -3.57
N ILE A 106 15.96 6.99 -2.52
CA ILE A 106 16.55 6.62 -1.22
C ILE A 106 15.62 5.81 -0.29
N ARG A 107 14.61 5.15 -0.87
CA ARG A 107 13.60 4.36 -0.16
C ARG A 107 13.90 2.87 -0.30
#